data_AF-A0A942QI14-F1
#
_entry.id   AF-A0A942QI14-F1
#
_cell.length_a   1.000
_cell.length_b   1.000
_cell.length_c   1.000
_cell.angle_alpha   90.00
_cell.angle_beta   90.00
_cell.angle_gamma   90.00
#
_symmetry.space_group_name_H-M   'P 1'
#
loop_
_entity.id
_entity.type
_entity.pdbx_description
1 polymer ?
#
loop_
_entity_poly.entity_id
_entity_poly.type
_entity_poly.pdbx_seq_one_letter_code
_entity_poly.pdbx_strand_id
1 'polypeptide(L)'
;MNAGFALKVYDEDKIKAVHYFKEHHNKETIDACLDMDERFCISDQEAGKIIQDLCKIKSGSDLQKMEKTQRNIYLKKLKDEYNLSVRQIARLTGINRGIVCRA
;
A
#
# COMPACT_ATOMS: atom_id res chain seq x y z
N MET A 1 -37.56 -10.66 5.45
CA MET A 1 -37.26 -9.41 4.73
C MET A 1 -35.76 -9.16 4.83
N ASN A 2 -35.08 -9.06 3.68
CA ASN A 2 -33.64 -9.20 3.55
C ASN A 2 -32.89 -7.90 3.89
N ALA A 3 -32.15 -7.90 4.99
CA ALA A 3 -31.22 -6.83 5.39
C ALA A 3 -29.92 -6.80 4.55
N GLY A 4 -30.00 -7.12 3.26
CA GLY A 4 -28.84 -7.31 2.37
C GLY A 4 -28.56 -6.17 1.40
N PHE A 5 -29.42 -5.15 1.31
CA PHE A 5 -29.32 -4.11 0.27
C PHE A 5 -28.55 -2.86 0.70
N ALA A 6 -28.47 -2.55 2.00
CA ALA A 6 -27.81 -1.33 2.48
C ALA A 6 -26.27 -1.39 2.38
N LEU A 7 -25.67 -2.58 2.38
CA LEU A 7 -24.20 -2.74 2.40
C LEU A 7 -23.54 -2.54 1.02
N LYS A 8 -24.26 -2.70 -0.09
CA LYS A 8 -23.68 -2.55 -1.44
C LYS A 8 -23.49 -1.09 -1.85
N VAL A 9 -24.34 -0.18 -1.39
CA VAL A 9 -24.27 1.24 -1.75
C VAL A 9 -22.99 1.88 -1.18
N TYR A 10 -22.54 1.47 0.00
CA TYR A 10 -21.33 2.01 0.61
C TYR A 10 -20.02 1.52 -0.03
N ASP A 11 -20.04 0.36 -0.67
CA ASP A 11 -18.83 -0.25 -1.25
C ASP A 11 -18.50 0.37 -2.62
N GLU A 12 -19.53 0.61 -3.44
CA GLU A 12 -19.37 1.26 -4.74
C GLU A 12 -18.98 2.74 -4.64
N ASP A 13 -19.49 3.47 -3.65
CA ASP A 13 -19.12 4.88 -3.42
C ASP A 13 -17.69 5.02 -2.88
N LYS A 14 -17.19 4.06 -2.09
CA LYS A 14 -15.79 4.07 -1.65
C LYS A 14 -14.81 3.87 -2.81
N ILE A 15 -15.10 2.92 -3.70
CA ILE A 15 -14.21 2.65 -4.84
C ILE A 15 -14.16 3.86 -5.77
N LYS A 16 -15.31 4.52 -6.01
CA LYS A 16 -15.38 5.73 -6.84
C LYS A 16 -14.73 6.94 -6.17
N ALA A 17 -14.92 7.14 -4.87
CA ALA A 17 -14.28 8.23 -4.13
C ALA A 17 -12.76 8.10 -4.12
N VAL A 18 -12.21 6.89 -3.96
CA VAL A 18 -10.76 6.63 -4.05
C VAL A 18 -10.22 6.89 -5.47
N HIS A 19 -11.00 6.57 -6.50
CA HIS A 19 -10.63 6.82 -7.90
C HIS A 19 -10.57 8.33 -8.21
N TYR A 20 -11.59 9.09 -7.83
CA TYR A 20 -11.60 10.56 -8.03
C TYR A 20 -10.53 11.28 -7.20
N PHE A 21 -10.16 10.75 -6.03
CA PHE A 21 -9.13 11.35 -5.18
C PHE A 21 -7.70 11.14 -5.72
N LYS A 22 -7.43 10.01 -6.37
CA LYS A 22 -6.14 9.70 -7.03
C LYS A 22 -5.81 10.67 -8.16
N GLU A 23 -6.80 11.19 -8.89
CA GLU A 23 -6.56 12.07 -10.04
C GLU A 23 -6.18 13.51 -9.67
N HIS A 24 -6.30 13.94 -8.40
CA HIS A 24 -6.09 15.35 -8.02
C HIS A 24 -4.87 15.64 -7.12
N HIS A 25 -4.20 14.64 -6.56
CA HIS A 25 -3.12 14.84 -5.58
C HIS A 25 -1.73 14.39 -6.06
N ASN A 26 -1.54 14.27 -7.38
CA ASN A 26 -0.28 13.86 -7.98
C ASN A 26 0.62 15.05 -8.34
N LYS A 27 0.89 15.93 -7.37
CA LYS A 27 1.94 16.93 -7.50
C LYS A 27 3.11 16.55 -6.60
N GLU A 28 4.15 16.09 -7.30
CA GLU A 28 5.49 15.81 -6.81
C GLU A 28 5.95 16.82 -5.77
N THR A 29 6.48 16.36 -4.64
CA THR A 29 7.64 17.01 -4.05
C THR A 29 8.52 15.95 -3.41
N ILE A 30 9.61 15.67 -4.12
CA ILE A 30 10.80 15.01 -3.61
C ILE A 30 11.33 15.92 -2.51
N ASP A 31 11.64 15.35 -1.35
CA ASP A 31 12.40 15.97 -0.26
C ASP A 31 11.62 16.79 0.79
N ALA A 32 11.02 16.08 1.73
CA ALA A 32 10.90 16.55 3.12
C ALA A 32 10.76 15.33 4.04
N CYS A 33 11.90 14.88 4.56
CA CYS A 33 11.94 14.12 5.80
C CYS A 33 11.28 14.97 6.89
N LEU A 34 10.32 14.38 7.63
CA LEU A 34 9.58 14.98 8.74
C LEU A 34 8.59 16.07 8.32
N ASP A 35 7.37 15.68 7.95
CA ASP A 35 6.20 16.37 8.50
C ASP A 35 4.96 15.49 8.44
N MET A 36 4.07 15.76 9.40
CA MET A 36 2.87 15.03 9.71
C MET A 36 1.84 15.18 8.58
N ASP A 37 1.99 14.42 7.50
CA ASP A 37 0.88 14.25 6.58
C ASP A 37 -0.09 13.27 7.24
N GLU A 38 -1.31 13.72 7.50
CA GLU A 38 -2.50 12.89 7.73
C GLU A 38 -2.80 12.05 6.47
N ARG A 39 -1.86 11.19 6.12
CA ARG A 39 -2.03 10.14 5.11
C ARG A 39 -3.13 9.27 5.66
N PHE A 40 -4.18 9.07 4.86
CA PHE A 40 -5.17 8.02 5.09
C PHE A 40 -4.43 6.78 5.60
N CYS A 41 -4.53 6.53 6.90
CA CYS A 41 -3.71 5.55 7.59
C CYS A 41 -4.23 4.18 7.19
N ILE A 42 -3.78 3.66 6.04
CA ILE A 42 -3.86 2.22 5.79
C ILE A 42 -3.21 1.59 7.00
N SER A 43 -4.01 0.86 7.78
CA SER A 43 -3.50 0.28 9.01
C SER A 43 -2.40 -0.74 8.69
N ASP A 44 -1.51 -1.01 9.62
CA ASP A 44 -0.53 -2.09 9.42
C ASP A 44 -1.18 -3.43 9.11
N GLN A 45 -2.39 -3.65 9.63
CA GLN A 45 -3.16 -4.86 9.37
C GLN A 45 -3.60 -4.94 7.90
N GLU A 46 -4.12 -3.85 7.34
CA GLU A 46 -4.53 -3.78 5.94
C GLU A 46 -3.32 -3.82 5.01
N ALA A 47 -2.26 -3.06 5.33
CA ALA A 47 -1.02 -3.09 4.58
C ALA A 47 -0.40 -4.49 4.56
N GLY A 48 -0.46 -5.22 5.68
CA GLY A 48 -0.03 -6.61 5.77
C GLY A 48 -0.82 -7.53 4.84
N LYS A 49 -2.15 -7.40 4.79
CA LYS A 49 -3.01 -8.16 3.88
C LYS A 49 -2.69 -7.85 2.42
N ILE A 50 -2.55 -6.58 2.06
CA ILE A 50 -2.17 -6.15 0.71
C ILE A 50 -0.85 -6.79 0.29
N ILE A 51 0.16 -6.78 1.16
CA ILE A 51 1.47 -7.39 0.88
C ILE A 51 1.34 -8.89 0.65
N GLN A 52 0.60 -9.59 1.51
CA GLN A 52 0.37 -11.04 1.39
C GLN A 52 -0.37 -11.39 0.09
N ASP A 53 -1.45 -10.67 -0.21
CA ASP A 53 -2.32 -10.93 -1.35
C ASP A 53 -1.66 -10.59 -2.69
N LEU A 54 -0.91 -9.48 -2.76
CA LEU A 54 -0.20 -9.07 -3.98
C LEU A 54 1.00 -9.97 -4.25
N CYS A 55 1.81 -10.26 -3.22
CA CYS A 55 3.06 -11.00 -3.39
C CYS A 55 2.85 -12.52 -3.33
N LYS A 56 1.63 -12.99 -3.00
CA LYS A 56 1.28 -14.41 -2.81
C LYS A 56 2.16 -15.08 -1.74
N ILE A 57 2.37 -14.38 -0.63
CA ILE A 57 3.22 -14.81 0.49
C ILE A 57 2.42 -14.93 1.79
N LYS A 58 2.90 -15.76 2.71
CA LYS A 58 2.26 -15.95 4.03
C LYS A 58 2.72 -14.91 5.05
N SER A 59 3.98 -14.47 4.94
CA SER A 59 4.56 -13.43 5.79
C SER A 59 5.26 -12.39 4.93
N GLY A 60 5.24 -11.12 5.35
CA GLY A 60 6.00 -10.06 4.66
C GLY A 60 7.51 -10.35 4.60
N SER A 61 8.04 -11.12 5.55
CA SER A 61 9.45 -11.55 5.53
C SER A 61 9.79 -12.51 4.39
N ASP A 62 8.80 -13.22 3.82
CA ASP A 62 9.03 -14.08 2.66
C ASP A 62 9.38 -13.26 1.40
N LEU A 63 8.97 -11.98 1.35
CA LEU A 63 9.38 -11.06 0.29
C LEU A 63 10.89 -10.84 0.26
N GLN A 64 11.59 -11.01 1.39
CA GLN A 64 13.06 -10.91 1.46
C GLN A 64 13.76 -12.06 0.72
N LYS A 65 13.10 -13.22 0.64
CA LYS A 65 13.63 -14.45 0.04
C LYS A 65 13.42 -14.49 -1.48
N MET A 66 12.61 -13.58 -2.02
CA MET A 66 12.38 -13.47 -3.45
C MET A 66 13.61 -12.93 -4.18
N GLU A 67 13.76 -13.34 -5.44
CA GLU A 67 14.74 -12.79 -6.35
C GLU A 67 14.67 -11.26 -6.42
N LYS A 68 15.84 -10.61 -6.47
CA LYS A 68 15.97 -9.15 -6.33
C LYS A 68 15.07 -8.39 -7.31
N THR A 69 15.02 -8.81 -8.57
CA THR A 69 14.21 -8.19 -9.62
C THR A 69 12.72 -8.32 -9.31
N GLN A 70 12.28 -9.53 -8.95
CA GLN A 70 10.87 -9.81 -8.62
C GLN A 70 10.43 -9.02 -7.38
N ARG A 71 11.27 -9.01 -6.35
CA ARG A 71 11.04 -8.23 -5.13
C ARG A 71 10.88 -6.75 -5.46
N ASN A 72 11.77 -6.19 -6.27
CA ASN A 72 11.72 -4.77 -6.62
C ASN A 72 10.43 -4.41 -7.39
N ILE A 73 9.96 -5.29 -8.29
CA ILE A 73 8.66 -5.12 -8.96
C ILE A 73 7.54 -5.01 -7.92
N TYR A 74 7.48 -5.92 -6.94
CA TYR A 74 6.46 -5.85 -5.89
C TYR A 74 6.59 -4.61 -5.01
N LEU A 75 7.80 -4.23 -4.61
CA LEU A 75 8.03 -3.01 -3.83
C LEU A 75 7.54 -1.76 -4.56
N LYS A 76 7.77 -1.70 -5.87
CA LYS A 76 7.25 -0.62 -6.72
C LYS A 76 5.72 -0.61 -6.74
N LYS A 77 5.08 -1.77 -6.97
CA LYS A 77 3.61 -1.87 -6.94
C LYS A 77 3.01 -1.46 -5.60
N LEU A 78 3.61 -1.89 -4.48
CA LEU A 78 3.13 -1.55 -3.14
C LEU A 78 3.14 -0.04 -2.89
N LYS A 79 4.13 0.68 -3.43
CA LYS A 79 4.21 2.15 -3.34
C LYS A 79 3.25 2.82 -4.31
N ASP A 80 3.29 2.44 -5.58
CA ASP A 80 2.66 3.20 -6.66
C ASP A 80 1.15 2.87 -6.79
N GLU A 81 0.78 1.60 -6.63
CA GLU A 81 -0.61 1.16 -6.82
C GLU A 81 -1.41 1.23 -5.52
N TYR A 82 -0.77 0.88 -4.40
CA TYR A 82 -1.40 0.75 -3.07
C TYR A 82 -1.07 1.88 -2.09
N ASN A 83 -0.24 2.85 -2.50
CA ASN A 83 0.13 4.02 -1.68
C ASN A 83 0.73 3.66 -0.30
N LEU A 84 1.34 2.47 -0.16
CA LEU A 84 1.97 2.11 1.11
C LEU A 84 3.24 2.92 1.30
N SER A 85 3.40 3.49 2.49
CA SER A 85 4.61 4.23 2.80
C SER A 85 5.84 3.31 2.83
N VAL A 86 6.98 3.86 2.44
CA VAL A 86 8.29 3.18 2.56
C VAL A 86 8.52 2.63 3.97
N ARG A 87 8.04 3.33 5.01
CA ARG A 87 8.15 2.91 6.41
C ARG A 87 7.28 1.68 6.71
N GLN A 88 6.03 1.67 6.27
CA GLN A 88 5.13 0.53 6.46
C GLN A 88 5.67 -0.71 5.76
N ILE A 89 6.08 -0.57 4.50
CA ILE A 89 6.67 -1.67 3.74
C ILE A 89 7.92 -2.20 4.45
N ALA A 90 8.86 -1.32 4.83
CA ALA A 90 10.08 -1.73 5.51
C ALA A 90 9.79 -2.46 6.84
N ARG A 91 8.84 -1.97 7.64
CA ARG A 91 8.45 -2.58 8.91
C ARG A 91 7.76 -3.93 8.73
N LEU A 92 6.83 -4.04 7.79
CA LEU A 92 6.02 -5.25 7.58
C LEU A 92 6.77 -6.35 6.84
N THR A 93 7.72 -5.98 5.98
CA THR A 93 8.50 -6.92 5.18
C THR A 93 9.86 -7.21 5.79
N GLY A 94 10.36 -6.38 6.70
CA GLY A 94 11.72 -6.42 7.25
C GLY A 94 12.81 -6.05 6.23
N ILE A 95 12.44 -5.54 5.05
CA ILE A 95 13.39 -5.07 4.05
C ILE A 95 13.95 -3.71 4.47
N ASN A 96 15.27 -3.54 4.32
CA ASN A 96 15.91 -2.26 4.64
C ASN A 96 15.24 -1.09 3.89
N ARG A 97 14.94 -0.01 4.62
CA ARG A 97 14.26 1.19 4.11
C ARG A 97 14.91 1.74 2.84
N GLY A 98 16.24 1.74 2.74
CA GLY A 98 16.97 2.20 1.56
C GLY A 98 16.72 1.34 0.33
N ILE A 99 16.52 0.03 0.49
CA ILE A 99 16.15 -0.88 -0.61
C ILE A 99 14.72 -0.58 -1.06
N VAL A 100 13.78 -0.44 -0.13
CA VAL A 100 12.37 -0.11 -0.44
C VAL A 100 12.26 1.25 -1.15
N CYS A 101 13.04 2.24 -0.73
CA CYS A 101 13.07 3.56 -1.35
C CYS A 101 13.54 3.50 -2.80
N ARG A 102 14.63 2.76 -3.07
CA ARG A 102 15.28 2.66 -4.39
C ARG A 102 14.61 1.70 -5.38
N ALA A 103 13.84 0.73 -4.89
CA ALA A 103 13.15 -0.26 -5.73
C ALA A 103 12.06 0.39 -6.60
#